data_AF-B1Y3H8-F1
#
_entry.id   AF-B1Y3H8-F1
#
_cell.length_a   1.000
_cell.length_b   1.000
_cell.length_c   1.000
_cell.angle_alpha   90.00
_cell.angle_beta   90.00
_cell.angle_gamma   90.00
#
_symmetry.space_group_name_H-M   'P 1'
#
loop_
_entity.id
_entity.type
_entity.pdbx_description
1 polymer ?
#
loop_
_entity_poly.entity_id
_entity_poly.type
_entity_poly.pdbx_seq_one_letter_code
_entity_poly.pdbx_strand_id
1 'polypeptide(L)'
;MSTAFTLVRDAVAAAMAQAPALAGGRITGGLKRPAINEYPSRVDVQLVKSKGRYDLAGPGAPRTWVTLIAVTALVRAAPGDTPDATLDDLVLGISERLDTLSAAALGAQSIDLDPEVTWGVIEGGPNSPNFAMAQWKLAITHETVGASLAPRH
;
A
#
# COMPACT_ATOMS: atom_id res chain seq x y z
N MET A 1 15.57 3.82 13.28
CA MET A 1 15.46 5.14 12.61
C MET A 1 14.49 4.97 11.45
N SER A 2 13.30 5.57 11.49
CA SER A 2 12.35 5.53 10.38
C SER A 2 12.60 6.70 9.44
N THR A 3 12.37 6.49 8.15
CA THR A 3 12.37 7.55 7.13
C THR A 3 10.95 8.06 6.92
N ALA A 4 10.77 9.27 6.36
CA ALA A 4 9.45 9.78 5.97
C ALA A 4 8.68 8.78 5.09
N PHE A 5 9.39 8.12 4.16
CA PHE A 5 8.85 7.10 3.27
C PHE A 5 8.27 5.89 4.00
N THR A 6 9.02 5.36 4.98
CA THR A 6 8.55 4.24 5.80
C THR A 6 7.42 4.66 6.72
N LEU A 7 7.41 5.90 7.22
CA LEU A 7 6.31 6.43 8.02
C LEU A 7 5.02 6.52 7.20
N VAL A 8 5.09 7.04 5.97
CA VAL A 8 3.94 7.08 5.05
C VAL A 8 3.40 5.67 4.77
N ARG A 9 4.28 4.72 4.42
CA ARG A 9 3.88 3.31 4.20
C ARG A 9 3.21 2.72 5.45
N ASP A 10 3.82 2.91 6.61
CA ASP A 10 3.35 2.32 7.86
C ASP A 10 2.02 2.95 8.30
N ALA A 11 1.81 4.23 8.02
CA ALA A 11 0.54 4.90 8.25
C ALA A 11 -0.58 4.37 7.33
N VAL A 12 -0.28 4.12 6.05
CA VAL A 12 -1.23 3.44 5.14
C VAL A 12 -1.54 2.03 5.62
N ALA A 13 -0.52 1.25 6.03
CA ALA A 13 -0.72 -0.08 6.58
C ALA A 13 -1.55 -0.07 7.88
N ALA A 14 -1.31 0.91 8.76
CA ALA A 14 -2.09 1.10 9.98
C ALA A 14 -3.55 1.43 9.67
N ALA A 15 -3.82 2.24 8.65
CA ALA A 15 -5.18 2.53 8.20
C ALA A 15 -5.90 1.26 7.70
N MET A 16 -5.20 0.40 6.95
CA MET A 16 -5.76 -0.88 6.50
C MET A 16 -6.02 -1.88 7.65
N ALA A 17 -5.28 -1.74 8.76
CA ALA A 17 -5.41 -2.61 9.94
C ALA A 17 -6.52 -2.18 10.91
N GLN A 18 -7.20 -1.04 10.67
CA GLN A 18 -8.28 -0.58 11.54
C GLN A 18 -9.48 -1.53 11.54
N ALA A 19 -10.28 -1.50 12.60
CA ALA A 19 -11.49 -2.32 12.73
C ALA A 19 -12.65 -1.78 11.87
N PRO A 20 -13.50 -2.62 11.24
CA PRO A 20 -13.38 -4.08 11.14
C PRO A 20 -12.16 -4.54 10.34
N ALA A 21 -11.53 -5.62 10.79
CA ALA A 21 -10.26 -6.09 10.26
C ALA A 21 -10.40 -6.64 8.83
N LEU A 22 -9.66 -6.06 7.88
CA LEU A 22 -9.54 -6.58 6.52
C LEU A 22 -8.67 -7.85 6.52
N ALA A 23 -9.04 -8.85 5.71
CA ALA A 23 -8.31 -10.11 5.54
C ALA A 23 -7.92 -10.80 6.87
N GLY A 24 -8.79 -10.70 7.89
CA GLY A 24 -8.51 -11.24 9.23
C GLY A 24 -7.36 -10.54 9.97
N GLY A 25 -7.07 -9.28 9.62
CA GLY A 25 -5.99 -8.48 10.21
C GLY A 25 -4.62 -8.71 9.56
N ARG A 26 -4.56 -9.47 8.47
CA ARG A 26 -3.30 -9.82 7.80
C ARG A 26 -2.86 -8.73 6.85
N ILE A 27 -2.30 -7.68 7.43
CA ILE A 27 -1.72 -6.56 6.70
C ILE A 27 -0.20 -6.70 6.73
N THR A 28 0.45 -6.75 5.57
CA THR A 28 1.91 -6.82 5.48
C THR A 28 2.49 -5.53 4.92
N GLY A 29 3.62 -5.09 5.48
CA GLY A 29 4.33 -3.88 5.04
C GLY A 29 5.70 -4.21 4.44
N GLY A 30 5.97 -3.71 3.22
CA GLY A 30 7.31 -3.71 2.62
C GLY A 30 7.55 -4.72 1.49
N LEU A 31 8.83 -4.90 1.12
CA LEU A 31 9.30 -5.68 -0.04
C LEU A 31 9.34 -7.19 0.17
N LYS A 32 8.94 -7.69 1.35
CA LYS A 32 8.89 -9.13 1.56
C LYS A 32 7.77 -9.66 0.66
N ARG A 33 8.08 -10.68 -0.15
CA ARG A 33 7.05 -11.56 -0.72
C ARG A 33 6.79 -12.64 0.33
N PRO A 34 5.82 -12.51 1.25
CA PRO A 34 5.47 -13.64 2.09
C PRO A 34 5.10 -14.81 1.20
N ALA A 35 5.44 -16.03 1.63
CA ALA A 35 5.04 -17.24 0.93
C ALA A 35 3.53 -17.17 0.69
N ILE A 36 3.14 -17.10 -0.58
CA ILE A 36 1.75 -16.88 -1.02
C ILE A 36 0.79 -17.88 -0.34
N ASN A 37 1.28 -19.05 0.08
CA ASN A 37 0.50 -20.14 0.63
C ASN A 37 0.15 -20.05 2.12
N GLU A 38 0.68 -19.07 2.87
CA GLU A 38 0.52 -19.07 4.34
C GLU A 38 -0.92 -18.76 4.78
N TYR A 39 -1.66 -17.96 4.00
CA TYR A 39 -2.97 -17.45 4.40
C TYR A 39 -4.02 -17.54 3.28
N PRO A 40 -5.33 -17.62 3.63
CA PRO A 40 -6.41 -17.60 2.64
C PRO A 40 -6.67 -16.21 2.05
N SER A 41 -6.36 -15.15 2.79
CA SER A 41 -6.42 -13.77 2.31
C SER A 41 -5.39 -12.90 3.03
N ARG A 42 -4.93 -11.83 2.38
CA ARG A 42 -4.05 -10.81 2.96
C ARG A 42 -4.13 -9.48 2.19
N VAL A 43 -3.66 -8.41 2.82
CA VAL A 43 -3.43 -7.11 2.17
C VAL A 43 -1.96 -6.74 2.29
N ASP A 44 -1.33 -6.43 1.17
CA ASP A 44 0.08 -6.04 1.13
C ASP A 44 0.20 -4.54 0.82
N VAL A 45 0.94 -3.80 1.64
CA VAL A 45 1.22 -2.36 1.47
C VAL A 45 2.70 -2.16 1.17
N GLN A 46 2.99 -1.73 -0.07
CA GLN A 46 4.35 -1.64 -0.59
C GLN A 46 4.70 -0.21 -1.01
N LEU A 47 5.91 0.23 -0.65
CA LEU A 47 6.51 1.39 -1.29
C LEU A 47 7.06 0.98 -2.66
N VAL A 48 6.52 1.58 -3.72
CA VAL A 48 6.88 1.23 -5.10
C VAL A 48 8.05 2.08 -5.58
N LYS A 49 7.91 3.41 -5.50
CA LYS A 49 8.94 4.37 -5.92
C LYS A 49 8.70 5.72 -5.27
N SER A 50 9.75 6.55 -5.21
CA SER A 50 9.65 7.94 -4.79
C SER A 50 10.38 8.84 -5.78
N LYS A 51 9.73 9.93 -6.19
CA LYS A 51 10.32 10.97 -7.04
C LYS A 51 10.43 12.26 -6.23
N GLY A 52 11.65 12.77 -6.08
CA GLY A 52 11.92 14.01 -5.37
C GLY A 52 12.03 15.21 -6.33
N ARG A 53 11.61 16.38 -5.86
CA ARG A 53 11.88 17.67 -6.47
C ARG A 53 12.72 18.52 -5.50
N TYR A 54 13.77 19.13 -6.03
CA TYR A 54 14.77 19.90 -5.28
C TYR A 54 14.75 21.32 -5.79
N ASP A 55 13.82 22.13 -5.29
CA ASP A 55 13.70 23.52 -5.73
C ASP A 55 14.81 24.42 -5.19
N LEU A 56 15.43 24.04 -4.06
CA LEU A 56 16.50 24.79 -3.41
C LEU A 56 17.66 23.85 -3.06
N ALA A 57 18.90 24.32 -3.31
CA ALA A 57 20.12 23.65 -2.88
C ALA A 57 20.56 24.17 -1.50
N GLY A 58 20.96 23.28 -0.59
CA GLY A 58 21.54 23.65 0.70
C GLY A 58 21.25 22.66 1.83
N PRO A 59 22.08 22.63 2.88
CA PRO A 59 21.78 21.89 4.10
C PRO A 59 20.48 22.43 4.72
N GLY A 60 19.49 21.55 4.91
CA GLY A 60 18.20 21.92 5.49
C GLY A 60 17.15 22.47 4.51
N ALA A 61 17.48 22.62 3.21
CA ALA A 61 16.47 22.98 2.22
C ALA A 61 15.35 21.90 2.17
N PRO A 62 14.07 22.31 2.12
CA PRO A 62 12.97 21.37 2.02
C PRO A 62 13.02 20.62 0.68
N ARG A 63 12.64 19.34 0.72
CA ARG A 63 12.55 18.50 -0.46
C ARG A 63 11.16 17.91 -0.52
N THR A 64 10.46 18.19 -1.61
CA THR A 64 9.13 17.61 -1.87
C THR A 64 9.29 16.29 -2.56
N TRP A 65 8.56 15.28 -2.09
CA TRP A 65 8.57 13.93 -2.62
C TRP A 65 7.17 13.54 -3.02
N VAL A 66 7.06 12.88 -4.17
CA VAL A 66 5.87 12.10 -4.54
C VAL A 66 6.24 10.64 -4.40
N THR A 67 5.63 9.97 -3.43
CA THR A 67 5.83 8.54 -3.15
C THR A 67 4.63 7.75 -3.64
N LEU A 68 4.91 6.76 -4.50
CA LEU A 68 3.91 5.81 -4.98
C LEU A 68 3.85 4.62 -4.01
N ILE A 69 2.69 4.43 -3.40
CA ILE A 69 2.36 3.26 -2.57
C ILE A 69 1.42 2.35 -3.35
N ALA A 70 1.66 1.04 -3.31
CA ALA A 70 0.73 0.04 -3.79
C ALA A 70 0.05 -0.64 -2.59
N VAL A 71 -1.27 -0.75 -2.66
CA VAL A 71 -2.07 -1.58 -1.75
C VAL A 71 -2.60 -2.74 -2.56
N THR A 72 -2.32 -3.98 -2.15
CA THR A 72 -2.67 -5.18 -2.93
C THR A 72 -3.53 -6.11 -2.09
N ALA A 73 -4.76 -6.37 -2.54
CA ALA A 73 -5.61 -7.43 -2.05
C ALA A 73 -5.19 -8.76 -2.67
N LEU A 74 -5.09 -9.80 -1.84
CA LEU A 74 -4.85 -11.16 -2.30
C LEU A 74 -5.83 -12.09 -1.59
N VAL A 75 -6.54 -12.90 -2.37
CA VAL A 75 -7.45 -13.94 -1.87
C VAL A 75 -7.18 -15.24 -2.62
N ARG A 76 -7.12 -16.34 -1.88
CA ARG A 76 -6.97 -17.68 -2.44
C ARG A 76 -8.26 -18.07 -3.17
N ALA A 77 -8.15 -18.36 -4.46
CA ALA A 77 -9.26 -18.89 -5.24
C ALA A 77 -9.26 -20.42 -5.17
N ALA A 78 -10.41 -21.04 -4.90
CA ALA A 78 -10.56 -22.49 -5.01
C ALA A 78 -10.71 -22.91 -6.48
N PRO A 79 -10.43 -24.18 -6.82
CA PRO A 79 -10.69 -24.69 -8.16
C PRO A 79 -12.16 -24.51 -8.55
N GLY A 80 -12.42 -23.80 -9.65
CA GLY A 80 -13.77 -23.52 -10.15
C GLY A 80 -14.39 -22.21 -9.65
N ASP A 81 -13.75 -21.50 -8.73
CA ASP A 81 -14.18 -20.16 -8.32
C ASP A 81 -13.97 -19.15 -9.46
N THR A 82 -14.81 -18.10 -9.48
CA THR A 82 -14.53 -16.89 -10.25
C THR A 82 -13.61 -16.00 -9.40
N PRO A 83 -12.32 -15.82 -9.77
CA PRO A 83 -11.35 -15.13 -8.92
C PRO A 83 -11.80 -13.74 -8.49
N ASP A 84 -12.44 -12.99 -9.40
CA ASP A 84 -12.90 -11.63 -9.14
C ASP A 84 -13.97 -11.57 -8.04
N ALA A 85 -14.93 -12.50 -8.07
CA ALA A 85 -15.99 -12.58 -7.06
C ALA A 85 -15.44 -12.89 -5.66
N THR A 86 -14.31 -13.61 -5.57
CA THR A 86 -13.67 -13.89 -4.28
C THR A 86 -12.96 -12.68 -3.66
N LEU A 87 -12.74 -11.61 -4.44
CA LEU A 87 -12.11 -10.37 -3.99
C LEU A 87 -13.10 -9.29 -3.56
N ASP A 88 -14.37 -9.37 -3.97
CA ASP A 88 -15.34 -8.26 -3.87
C ASP A 88 -15.41 -7.64 -2.47
N ASP A 89 -15.56 -8.46 -1.42
CA ASP A 89 -15.61 -7.98 -0.03
C ASP A 89 -14.33 -7.27 0.40
N LEU A 90 -13.16 -7.78 -0.03
CA LEU A 90 -11.87 -7.20 0.32
C LEU A 90 -11.60 -5.91 -0.47
N VAL A 91 -12.04 -5.87 -1.73
CA VAL A 91 -11.99 -4.71 -2.62
C VAL A 91 -12.85 -3.57 -2.07
N LEU A 92 -14.07 -3.88 -1.66
CA LEU A 92 -14.97 -2.91 -1.03
C LEU A 92 -14.36 -2.37 0.25
N GLY A 93 -13.91 -3.26 1.15
CA GLY A 93 -13.32 -2.85 2.42
C GLY A 93 -12.05 -2.02 2.26
N ILE A 94 -11.17 -2.33 1.30
CA ILE A 94 -10.00 -1.50 0.99
C ILE A 94 -10.46 -0.13 0.48
N SER A 95 -11.40 -0.09 -0.48
CA SER A 95 -11.88 1.16 -1.06
C SER A 95 -12.46 2.09 0.02
N GLU A 96 -13.30 1.56 0.91
CA GLU A 96 -13.83 2.31 2.06
C GLU A 96 -12.72 2.86 2.96
N ARG A 97 -11.64 2.09 3.21
CA ARG A 97 -10.49 2.58 3.98
C ARG A 97 -9.75 3.70 3.25
N LEU A 98 -9.51 3.52 1.95
CA LEU A 98 -8.81 4.50 1.13
C LEU A 98 -9.58 5.84 1.09
N ASP A 99 -10.91 5.79 1.01
CA ASP A 99 -11.76 6.99 1.00
C ASP A 99 -11.72 7.77 2.32
N THR A 100 -11.38 7.12 3.43
CA THR A 100 -11.23 7.76 4.75
C THR A 100 -9.81 8.27 5.03
N LEU A 101 -8.85 8.00 4.16
CA LEU A 101 -7.48 8.47 4.35
C LEU A 101 -7.42 10.00 4.28
N SER A 102 -6.67 10.58 5.21
CA SER A 102 -6.39 12.02 5.22
C SER A 102 -4.89 12.26 5.17
N ALA A 103 -4.49 13.30 4.43
CA ALA A 103 -3.08 13.69 4.32
C ALA A 103 -2.47 13.96 5.71
N ALA A 104 -3.24 14.58 6.61
CA ALA A 104 -2.83 14.82 8.00
C ALA A 104 -2.50 13.53 8.76
N ALA A 105 -3.32 12.48 8.63
CA ALA A 105 -3.08 11.20 9.30
C ALA A 105 -1.81 10.49 8.78
N LEU A 106 -1.39 10.78 7.55
CA LEU A 106 -0.18 10.21 6.94
C LEU A 106 1.08 11.08 7.13
N GLY A 107 0.96 12.25 7.76
CA GLY A 107 2.05 13.24 7.78
C GLY A 107 2.42 13.75 6.38
N ALA A 108 1.45 13.78 5.47
CA ALA A 108 1.58 14.16 4.08
C ALA A 108 0.92 15.53 3.81
N GLN A 109 1.31 16.16 2.71
CA GLN A 109 0.70 17.38 2.22
C GLN A 109 -0.54 17.10 1.38
N SER A 110 -0.47 16.08 0.51
CA SER A 110 -1.60 15.62 -0.29
C SER A 110 -1.56 14.11 -0.47
N ILE A 111 -2.73 13.55 -0.74
CA ILE A 111 -2.92 12.18 -1.18
C ILE A 111 -3.69 12.26 -2.48
N ASP A 112 -3.07 11.84 -3.57
CA ASP A 112 -3.72 11.66 -4.85
C ASP A 112 -3.99 10.16 -5.01
N LEU A 113 -5.25 9.80 -4.87
CA LEU A 113 -5.71 8.46 -5.23
C LEU A 113 -5.76 8.39 -6.76
N ASP A 114 -4.92 7.54 -7.35
CA ASP A 114 -5.03 7.18 -8.76
C ASP A 114 -5.83 5.88 -8.80
N PRO A 115 -7.15 5.91 -9.08
CA PRO A 115 -8.04 4.76 -8.93
C PRO A 115 -7.82 3.67 -9.98
N GLU A 116 -6.62 3.59 -10.56
CA GLU A 116 -6.18 2.47 -11.38
C GLU A 116 -6.09 1.21 -10.51
N VAL A 117 -7.12 0.36 -10.61
CA VAL A 117 -7.12 -0.97 -10.02
C VAL A 117 -6.59 -1.96 -11.04
N THR A 118 -5.41 -2.53 -10.77
CA THR A 118 -4.86 -3.62 -11.57
C THR A 118 -5.38 -4.95 -11.04
N TRP A 119 -6.10 -5.69 -11.88
CA TRP A 119 -6.63 -7.01 -11.59
C TRP A 119 -5.71 -8.09 -12.15
N GLY A 120 -5.65 -9.24 -11.49
CA GLY A 120 -4.90 -10.37 -12.01
C GLY A 120 -5.07 -11.64 -11.19
N VAL A 121 -4.50 -12.72 -11.71
CA VAL A 121 -4.37 -13.98 -10.99
C VAL A 121 -2.89 -14.29 -10.85
N ILE A 122 -2.46 -14.54 -9.62
CA ILE A 122 -1.14 -15.09 -9.35
C ILE A 122 -1.29 -16.61 -9.40
N GLU A 123 -0.79 -17.20 -10.47
CA GLU A 123 -0.78 -18.64 -10.64
C GLU A 123 0.11 -19.29 -9.57
N GLY A 124 -0.43 -20.32 -8.92
CA GLY A 124 0.34 -21.21 -8.07
C GLY A 124 1.16 -22.18 -8.91
N GLY A 125 2.22 -22.74 -8.32
CA GLY A 125 2.90 -23.90 -8.88
C GLY A 125 2.02 -25.17 -8.83
N PRO A 126 2.52 -26.33 -9.32
CA PRO A 126 1.75 -27.58 -9.43
C PRO A 126 1.06 -28.07 -8.15
N ASN A 127 1.50 -27.59 -6.97
CA ASN A 127 0.95 -27.92 -5.66
C ASN A 127 0.61 -26.67 -4.84
N SER A 128 0.30 -25.54 -5.49
CA SER A 128 -0.05 -24.29 -4.81
C SER A 128 -1.32 -23.71 -5.42
N PRO A 129 -2.23 -23.15 -4.60
CA PRO A 129 -3.45 -22.57 -5.10
C PRO A 129 -3.17 -21.26 -5.85
N ASN A 130 -4.08 -20.90 -6.75
CA ASN A 130 -4.08 -19.61 -7.42
C ASN A 130 -4.62 -18.53 -6.46
N PHE A 131 -4.15 -17.30 -6.66
CA PHE A 131 -4.63 -16.14 -5.90
C PHE A 131 -5.20 -15.10 -6.83
N ALA A 132 -6.43 -14.70 -6.57
CA ALA A 132 -7.01 -13.50 -7.13
C ALA A 132 -6.29 -12.28 -6.53
N MET A 133 -6.00 -11.28 -7.36
CA MET A 133 -5.30 -10.06 -6.96
C MET A 133 -6.03 -8.82 -7.49
N ALA A 134 -6.16 -7.82 -6.62
CA ALA A 134 -6.49 -6.44 -6.99
C ALA A 134 -5.48 -5.48 -6.37
N GLN A 135 -4.96 -4.52 -7.12
CA GLN A 135 -3.96 -3.57 -6.64
C GLN A 135 -4.35 -2.13 -6.95
N TRP A 136 -4.32 -1.27 -5.92
CA TRP A 136 -4.47 0.18 -6.00
C TRP A 136 -3.11 0.87 -5.93
N LYS A 137 -3.01 2.05 -6.54
CA LYS A 137 -1.83 2.92 -6.45
C LYS A 137 -2.23 4.26 -5.85
N LEU A 138 -1.43 4.72 -4.89
CA LEU A 138 -1.57 6.03 -4.26
C LEU A 138 -0.32 6.85 -4.50
N ALA A 139 -0.47 8.07 -5.01
CA ALA A 139 0.59 9.06 -5.03
C ALA A 139 0.46 9.95 -3.80
N ILE A 140 1.45 9.90 -2.90
CA ILE A 140 1.43 10.67 -1.66
C ILE A 140 2.54 11.72 -1.71
N THR A 141 2.16 12.99 -1.56
CA THR A 141 3.10 14.10 -1.53
C THR A 141 3.50 14.41 -0.10
N HIS A 142 4.79 14.37 0.21
CA HIS A 142 5.33 14.67 1.55
C HIS A 142 6.68 15.39 1.47
N GLU A 143 7.17 15.87 2.62
CA GLU A 143 8.41 16.63 2.69
C GLU A 143 9.45 16.03 3.64
N THR A 144 10.72 16.16 3.25
CA THR A 144 11.87 15.89 4.12
C THR A 144 12.72 17.14 4.28
N VAL A 145 13.52 17.21 5.35
CA VAL A 145 14.44 18.32 5.60
C VAL A 145 15.89 17.93 5.27
N GLY A 146 16.53 18.76 4.44
CA GLY A 146 17.96 18.65 4.11
C GLY A 146 18.32 17.37 3.37
N ALA A 147 19.58 16.93 3.50
CA ALA A 147 20.08 15.72 2.84
C ALA A 147 19.51 14.41 3.40
N SER A 148 18.85 14.48 4.55
CA SER A 148 18.31 13.31 5.25
C SER A 148 16.96 12.87 4.67
N LEU A 149 16.62 11.60 4.86
CA LEU A 149 15.30 11.06 4.58
C LEU A 149 14.35 11.20 5.79
N ALA A 150 14.71 12.05 6.75
CA ALA A 150 13.92 12.28 7.97
C ALA A 150 12.69 13.14 7.64
N PRO A 151 11.55 12.88 8.31
CA PRO A 151 10.35 13.69 8.15
C PRO A 151 10.59 15.14 8.57
N ARG A 152 9.87 16.06 7.92
CA ARG A 152 9.71 17.44 8.40
C ARG A 152 8.67 17.44 9.52
N HIS A 153 9.06 17.88 10.72
CA HIS A 153 8.15 18.12 11.84
C HIS A 153 7.51 19.51 11.73
#